data_AF-A0A7V9B9W6-F1
#
_entry.id   AF-A0A7V9B9W6-F1
#
_cell.length_a   1.000
_cell.length_b   1.000
_cell.length_c   1.000
_cell.angle_alpha   90.00
_cell.angle_beta   90.00
_cell.angle_gamma   90.00
#
_symmetry.space_group_name_H-M   'P 1'
#
loop_
_entity.id
_entity.type
_entity.pdbx_description
1 polymer ?
#
loop_
_entity_poly.entity_id
_entity_poly.type
_entity_poly.pdbx_seq_one_letter_code
_entity_poly.pdbx_strand_id
1 'polypeptide(L)'
;MELTKKTTILFSPALHDRLTRLAASRGRSLGELVREACERQYGVVGSAQQVEAAAALAKLSLPVGTPGEMKLESVPDLASSSP
;
A
#
# COMPACT_ATOMS: atom_id res chain seq x y z
N MET A 1 10.32 -12.60 10.72
CA MET A 1 10.60 -11.26 11.26
C MET A 1 10.73 -11.41 12.77
N GLU A 2 11.87 -11.11 13.36
CA GLU A 2 12.02 -11.23 14.81
C GLU A 2 11.26 -10.12 15.55
N LEU A 3 10.46 -10.50 16.54
CA LEU A 3 9.59 -9.59 17.28
C LEU A 3 10.28 -9.16 18.57
N THR A 4 10.96 -8.01 18.55
CA THR A 4 11.84 -7.58 19.65
C THR A 4 11.21 -6.53 20.57
N LYS A 5 10.09 -5.93 20.18
CA LYS A 5 9.42 -4.85 20.91
C LYS A 5 7.99 -5.23 21.27
N LYS A 6 7.64 -5.08 22.56
CA LYS A 6 6.30 -5.33 23.09
C LYS A 6 5.62 -4.00 23.42
N THR A 7 4.39 -3.87 22.95
CA THR A 7 3.49 -2.75 23.27
C THR A 7 2.20 -3.32 23.84
N THR A 8 1.74 -2.76 24.96
CA THR A 8 0.44 -3.11 25.56
C THR A 8 -0.59 -2.09 25.15
N ILE A 9 -1.71 -2.54 24.58
CA ILE A 9 -2.83 -1.69 24.16
C ILE A 9 -4.06 -2.14 24.93
N LEU A 10 -4.76 -1.19 25.55
CA LEU A 10 -6.03 -1.45 26.21
C LEU A 10 -7.17 -1.29 25.20
N PHE A 11 -7.96 -2.34 25.04
CA PHE A 11 -9.18 -2.31 24.23
C PHE A 11 -10.41 -2.23 25.13
N SER A 12 -11.51 -1.70 24.59
CA SER A 12 -12.81 -1.93 25.22
C SER A 12 -13.13 -3.43 25.18
N PRO A 13 -13.88 -3.97 26.16
CA PRO A 13 -14.22 -5.41 26.19
C PRO A 13 -14.89 -5.87 24.88
N ALA A 14 -15.85 -5.08 24.37
CA ALA A 14 -16.55 -5.39 23.14
C ALA A 14 -15.63 -5.46 21.90
N LEU A 15 -14.63 -4.58 21.83
CA LEU A 15 -13.65 -4.58 20.75
C LEU A 15 -12.71 -5.78 20.87
N HIS A 16 -12.22 -6.07 22.07
CA HIS A 16 -11.38 -7.24 22.33
C HIS A 16 -12.08 -8.54 21.89
N ASP A 17 -13.34 -8.71 22.27
CA ASP A 17 -14.12 -9.90 21.92
C ASP A 17 -14.34 -10.02 20.41
N ARG A 18 -14.66 -8.90 19.75
CA ARG A 18 -14.84 -8.86 18.30
C ARG A 18 -13.56 -9.24 17.56
N LEU A 19 -12.42 -8.69 17.96
CA LEU A 19 -11.13 -8.98 17.33
C LEU A 19 -10.67 -10.41 17.61
N THR A 20 -10.92 -10.93 18.81
CA THR A 20 -10.59 -12.31 19.18
C THR A 20 -11.37 -13.31 18.32
N ARG A 21 -12.68 -13.10 18.15
CA ARG A 21 -13.50 -13.94 17.25
C ARG A 21 -13.03 -13.85 15.80
N LEU A 22 -12.66 -12.65 15.33
CA LEU A 22 -12.14 -12.45 13.98
C LEU A 22 -10.79 -13.14 13.76
N ALA A 23 -9.91 -13.11 14.75
CA ALA A 23 -8.62 -13.78 14.68
C ALA A 23 -8.83 -15.31 14.63
N ALA A 24 -9.71 -15.84 15.49
CA ALA A 24 -10.05 -17.25 15.51
C ALA A 24 -10.66 -17.74 14.18
N SER A 25 -11.58 -16.98 13.58
CA SER A 25 -12.17 -17.35 12.28
C SER A 25 -11.17 -17.34 11.12
N ARG A 26 -10.03 -16.67 11.30
CA ARG A 26 -8.91 -16.63 10.35
C ARG A 26 -7.77 -17.58 10.71
N GLY A 27 -7.88 -18.35 11.79
CA GLY A 27 -6.81 -19.22 12.29
C GLY A 27 -5.55 -18.45 12.70
N ARG A 28 -5.71 -17.21 13.19
CA ARG A 28 -4.61 -16.31 13.60
C ARG A 28 -4.74 -15.91 15.06
N SER A 29 -3.66 -15.42 15.64
CA SER A 29 -3.69 -14.77 16.95
C SER A 29 -4.20 -13.33 16.88
N LEU A 30 -4.74 -12.82 17.99
CA LEU A 30 -5.12 -11.40 18.10
C LEU A 30 -3.92 -10.48 17.83
N GLY A 31 -2.74 -10.85 18.33
CA GLY A 31 -1.50 -10.08 18.13
C GLY A 31 -1.07 -10.00 16.67
N GLU A 32 -1.20 -11.09 15.91
CA GLU A 32 -0.96 -11.08 14.45
C GLU A 32 -1.94 -10.18 13.72
N LEU A 33 -3.23 -10.24 14.08
CA LEU A 33 -4.26 -9.43 13.45
C LEU A 33 -4.04 -7.93 13.70
N VAL A 34 -3.65 -7.56 14.92
CA VAL A 34 -3.31 -6.17 15.27
C VAL A 34 -2.04 -5.73 14.52
N ARG A 35 -1.01 -6.58 14.44
CA ARG A 35 0.22 -6.27 13.70
C ARG A 35 -0.05 -6.00 12.23
N GLU A 36 -0.80 -6.86 11.57
CA GLU A 36 -1.20 -6.69 10.16
C GLU A 36 -1.98 -5.39 9.94
N ALA A 37 -2.90 -5.07 10.86
CA ALA A 37 -3.63 -3.81 10.80
C ALA A 37 -2.70 -2.60 10.95
N CYS A 38 -1.73 -2.65 11.86
CA CYS A 38 -0.73 -1.60 12.04
C CYS A 38 0.17 -1.45 10.81
N GLU A 39 0.65 -2.54 10.22
CA GLU A 39 1.46 -2.52 8.99
C GLU A 39 0.67 -1.96 7.80
N ARG A 40 -0.60 -2.33 7.66
CA ARG A 40 -1.44 -1.78 6.59
C ARG A 40 -1.75 -0.30 6.79
N GLN A 41 -2.00 0.13 8.02
CA GLN A 41 -2.41 1.50 8.32
C GLN A 41 -1.23 2.47 8.42
N TYR A 42 -0.09 2.00 8.92
CA TYR A 42 1.08 2.82 9.27
C TYR A 42 2.40 2.30 8.70
N GLY A 43 2.44 1.06 8.19
CA GLY A 43 3.65 0.45 7.65
C GLY A 43 4.04 0.98 6.26
N VAL A 44 3.15 1.70 5.58
CA VAL A 44 3.52 2.46 4.37
C VAL A 44 4.07 3.83 4.78
N VAL A 45 5.32 3.85 5.23
CA VAL A 45 6.14 5.06 5.12
C VAL A 45 6.76 5.02 3.72
N GLY A 46 5.92 5.33 2.73
CA GLY A 46 6.19 5.18 1.30
C GLY A 46 7.18 6.20 0.76
N SER A 47 8.48 6.02 1.03
CA SER A 47 9.50 6.67 0.21
C SER A 47 10.45 5.63 -0.37
N ALA A 48 11.11 4.82 0.45
CA ALA A 48 12.20 3.96 -0.04
C ALA A 48 11.74 2.93 -1.08
N GLN A 49 10.69 2.15 -0.80
CA GLN A 49 10.27 1.07 -1.70
C GLN A 49 9.56 1.58 -2.96
N GLN A 50 8.83 2.70 -2.88
CA GLN A 50 8.23 3.35 -4.04
C GLN A 50 9.30 4.02 -4.91
N VAL A 51 10.29 4.68 -4.30
CA VAL A 51 11.44 5.26 -4.99
C VAL A 51 12.29 4.17 -5.64
N GLU A 52 12.51 3.05 -4.96
CA GLU A 52 13.24 1.91 -5.52
C GLU A 52 12.49 1.28 -6.69
N ALA A 53 11.17 1.06 -6.56
CA ALA A 53 10.33 0.58 -7.66
C ALA A 53 10.34 1.56 -8.85
N ALA A 54 10.22 2.87 -8.60
CA ALA A 54 10.31 3.90 -9.63
C ALA A 54 11.69 3.93 -10.30
N ALA A 55 12.78 3.78 -9.53
CA ALA A 55 14.13 3.70 -10.06
C ALA A 55 14.36 2.41 -10.86
N ALA A 56 13.76 1.28 -10.45
CA ALA A 56 13.80 0.04 -11.20
C ALA A 56 13.04 0.18 -12.54
N LEU A 57 11.87 0.82 -12.54
CA LEU A 57 11.12 1.14 -13.75
C LEU A 57 11.89 2.10 -14.67
N ALA A 58 12.57 3.12 -14.11
CA ALA A 58 13.39 4.05 -14.88
C ALA A 58 14.63 3.39 -15.51
N LYS A 59 15.12 2.28 -14.93
CA LYS A 59 16.25 1.49 -15.48
C LYS A 59 15.82 0.51 -16.56
N LEU A 60 14.53 0.20 -16.67
CA LEU A 60 14.05 -0.53 -17.82
C LEU A 60 14.23 0.40 -19.02
N SER A 61 15.16 0.04 -19.93
CA SER A 61 15.29 0.68 -21.24
C SER A 61 14.07 0.30 -22.09
N LEU A 62 12.90 0.76 -21.66
CA LEU A 62 11.67 0.65 -22.42
C LEU A 62 11.84 1.55 -23.65
N PRO A 63 11.43 1.10 -24.85
CA PRO A 63 11.47 1.90 -26.07
C PRO A 63 10.35 2.95 -25.99
N VAL A 64 10.51 3.93 -25.11
CA VAL A 64 9.66 5.11 -25.02
C VAL A 64 10.35 6.25 -25.75
N GLY A 65 9.56 7.02 -26.50
CA GLY A 65 10.03 8.29 -27.05
C GLY A 65 10.43 9.25 -25.93
N THR A 66 11.14 10.30 -26.30
CA THR A 66 11.40 11.44 -25.44
C THR A 66 10.07 12.06 -24.95
N PRO A 67 10.07 12.77 -23.80
CA PRO A 67 8.87 13.47 -23.33
C PRO A 67 8.25 14.42 -24.37
N GLY A 68 9.06 14.97 -25.28
CA GLY A 68 8.58 15.79 -26.40
C GLY A 68 7.82 14.98 -27.46
N GLU A 69 8.37 13.84 -27.89
CA GLU A 69 7.72 12.92 -28.84
C GLU A 69 6.41 12.38 -28.27
N MET A 70 6.41 11.94 -27.02
CA MET A 70 5.19 11.46 -26.34
C MET A 70 4.09 12.53 -26.25
N LYS A 71 4.47 13.81 -26.11
CA LYS A 71 3.52 14.92 -26.02
C LYS A 71 2.92 15.28 -27.38
N LEU A 72 3.64 15.04 -28.47
CA LEU A 72 3.14 15.19 -29.84
C LEU A 72 2.22 14.03 -30.22
N GLU A 73 2.51 12.82 -29.73
CA GLU A 73 1.66 11.62 -29.93
C GLU A 73 0.42 11.61 -29.02
N SER A 74 0.49 12.30 -27.88
CA SER A 74 -0.65 12.48 -26.97
C SER A 74 -1.65 13.47 -27.54
N VAL A 75 -2.56 12.99 -28.40
CA VAL A 75 -3.70 13.79 -28.85
C VAL A 75 -4.65 14.01 -27.67
N PRO A 76 -4.95 15.26 -27.26
CA PRO A 76 -6.08 15.49 -26.38
C PRO A 76 -7.36 15.18 -27.16
N ASP A 77 -8.20 14.31 -26.62
CA ASP A 77 -9.49 13.97 -27.21
C ASP A 77 -10.42 15.19 -27.16
N LEU A 78 -10.32 16.06 -28.16
CA LEU A 78 -11.18 17.25 -28.35
C LEU A 78 -12.49 16.90 -29.06
N ALA A 79 -12.84 15.62 -29.20
CA ALA A 79 -14.05 15.19 -29.90
C ALA A 79 -15.20 14.72 -28.98
N SER A 80 -15.01 14.58 -27.66
CA SER A 80 -16.08 14.16 -26.73
C SER A 80 -16.76 15.29 -25.95
N SER A 81 -16.46 16.55 -26.26
CA SER A 81 -17.18 17.71 -25.72
C SER A 81 -17.65 18.64 -26.83
N SER A 82 -18.70 18.23 -27.54
CA SER A 82 -19.58 19.16 -28.26
C SER A 82 -20.75 19.59 -27.35
N PRO A 83 -21.26 20.82 -27.51
CA PRO A 83 -22.01 21.59 -26.51
C PRO A 83 -23.46 21.14 -26.29
#